data_AF-A0A7W8MDP6-F1
#
_entry.id   AF-A0A7W8MDP6-F1
#
_cell.length_a   1.000
_cell.length_b   1.000
_cell.length_c   1.000
_cell.angle_alpha   90.00
_cell.angle_beta   90.00
_cell.angle_gamma   90.00
#
_symmetry.space_group_name_H-M   'P 1'
#
loop_
_entity.id
_entity.type
_entity.pdbx_description
1 polymer ?
#
loop_
_entity_poly.entity_id
_entity_poly.type
_entity_poly.pdbx_seq_one_letter_code
_entity_poly.pdbx_strand_id
1 'polypeptide(L)'
;MKPLSAAFVLGLFFVSVAPSAATADMKAPVREIIEAAARSWDNTTDEPAEDVFSVDRLERLFSEDFVEAFEAASKNPPFDPPEGETTGYPFDYDPIAQGQDGCPFENIHLEDDGEGQVTAFFNNRRCMGEGPDYEVETVLIFEVVEEDGRTVIDDFYPVVDGQSGSSIKRDLKLQGGL
;
A
#
# COMPACT_ATOMS: atom_id res chain seq x y z
N MET A 1 35.75 27.07 67.91
CA MET A 1 35.12 25.75 67.72
C MET A 1 33.96 25.91 66.74
N LYS A 2 34.07 25.37 65.52
CA LYS A 2 32.92 25.02 64.64
C LYS A 2 32.36 23.67 65.13
N PRO A 3 31.11 23.21 64.83
CA PRO A 3 30.37 23.42 63.57
C PRO A 3 28.82 23.52 63.78
N LEU A 4 27.86 23.41 62.86
CA LEU A 4 27.75 22.89 61.49
C LEU A 4 26.44 23.49 60.91
N SER A 5 26.46 24.08 59.71
CA SER A 5 25.24 24.44 58.97
C SER A 5 24.71 23.21 58.24
N ALA A 6 23.43 22.88 58.44
CA ALA A 6 22.74 21.85 57.67
C ALA A 6 22.19 22.48 56.38
N ALA A 7 22.76 22.10 55.23
CA ALA A 7 22.22 22.42 53.91
C ALA A 7 21.28 21.28 53.47
N PHE A 8 20.02 21.64 53.21
CA PHE A 8 19.01 20.73 52.66
C PHE A 8 19.13 20.76 51.13
N VAL A 9 19.66 19.69 50.53
CA VAL A 9 19.76 19.54 49.08
C VAL A 9 18.51 18.80 48.61
N LEU A 10 17.59 19.53 47.97
CA LEU A 10 16.41 18.97 47.30
C LEU A 10 16.82 18.53 45.88
N GLY A 11 17.01 17.23 45.68
CA GLY A 11 17.29 16.65 44.37
C GLY A 11 16.02 16.54 43.53
N LEU A 12 15.93 17.30 42.43
CA LEU A 12 14.93 17.08 41.39
C LEU A 12 15.33 15.86 40.56
N PHE A 13 14.61 14.74 40.71
CA PHE A 13 14.67 13.61 39.79
C PHE A 13 13.80 13.92 38.56
N PHE A 14 14.42 14.34 37.46
CA PHE A 14 13.78 14.29 36.15
C PHE A 14 13.85 12.84 35.65
N VAL A 15 12.72 12.12 35.72
CA VAL A 15 12.56 10.82 35.07
C VAL A 15 12.26 11.09 33.61
N SER A 16 13.30 10.99 32.76
CA SER A 16 13.16 11.01 31.31
C SER A 16 12.48 9.72 30.86
N VAL A 17 11.16 9.77 30.69
CA VAL A 17 10.43 8.71 29.97
C VAL A 17 10.73 8.91 28.49
N ALA A 18 11.72 8.19 27.97
CA ALA A 18 11.95 8.13 26.54
C ALA A 18 10.72 7.45 25.91
N PRO A 19 10.04 8.08 24.93
CA PRO A 19 9.00 7.39 24.18
C PRO A 19 9.65 6.18 23.52
N SER A 20 9.10 4.99 23.77
CA SER A 20 9.45 3.82 22.98
C SER A 20 8.93 4.10 21.59
N ALA A 21 9.82 4.39 20.64
CA ALA A 21 9.46 4.43 19.24
C ALA A 21 8.97 3.03 18.87
N ALA A 22 7.65 2.85 18.80
CA ALA A 22 7.09 1.68 18.17
C ALA A 22 7.63 1.70 16.73
N THR A 23 8.30 0.64 16.31
CA THR A 23 8.65 0.48 14.90
C THR A 23 7.34 0.49 14.12
N ALA A 24 7.20 1.42 13.17
CA ALA A 24 6.07 1.45 12.27
C ALA A 24 5.94 0.08 11.56
N ASP A 25 4.73 -0.49 11.52
CA ASP A 25 4.48 -1.73 10.78
C ASP A 25 4.37 -1.39 9.30
N MET A 26 5.51 -1.44 8.59
CA MET A 26 5.59 -1.15 7.15
C MET A 26 4.67 -2.03 6.31
N LYS A 27 4.33 -3.23 6.81
CA LYS A 27 3.46 -4.17 6.10
C LYS A 27 1.97 -3.87 6.29
N ALA A 28 1.59 -3.03 7.25
CA ALA A 28 0.19 -2.78 7.57
C ALA A 28 -0.63 -2.24 6.38
N PRO A 29 -0.23 -1.14 5.70
CA PRO A 29 -1.02 -0.62 4.58
C PRO A 29 -1.03 -1.58 3.37
N VAL A 30 0.11 -2.22 3.08
CA VAL A 30 0.22 -3.22 1.99
C VAL A 30 -0.69 -4.41 2.23
N ARG A 31 -0.73 -4.92 3.46
CA ARG A 31 -1.62 -6.03 3.84
C ARG A 31 -3.08 -5.69 3.60
N GLU A 32 -3.52 -4.49 4.01
CA GLU A 32 -4.92 -4.09 3.82
C GLU A 32 -5.30 -4.05 2.33
N ILE A 33 -4.42 -3.50 1.48
CA ILE A 33 -4.64 -3.41 0.03
C ILE A 33 -4.65 -4.80 -0.64
N ILE A 34 -3.67 -5.65 -0.33
CA ILE A 34 -3.59 -7.01 -0.89
C ILE A 34 -4.80 -7.85 -0.45
N GLU A 35 -5.21 -7.76 0.81
CA GLU A 35 -6.38 -8.51 1.30
C GLU A 35 -7.69 -7.97 0.72
N ALA A 36 -7.83 -6.66 0.52
CA ALA A 36 -8.99 -6.07 -0.15
C ALA A 36 -9.10 -6.56 -1.60
N ALA A 37 -8.00 -6.52 -2.35
CA ALA A 37 -7.96 -7.08 -3.71
C ALA A 37 -8.30 -8.58 -3.70
N ALA A 38 -7.68 -9.37 -2.81
CA ALA A 38 -7.93 -10.80 -2.72
C ALA A 38 -9.41 -11.13 -2.47
N ARG A 39 -10.10 -10.37 -1.61
CA ARG A 39 -11.54 -10.53 -1.37
C ARG A 39 -12.37 -10.19 -2.61
N SER A 40 -12.01 -9.16 -3.37
CA SER A 40 -12.69 -8.82 -4.64
C SER A 40 -12.61 -9.92 -5.69
N TRP A 41 -11.55 -10.75 -5.65
CA TRP A 41 -11.37 -11.89 -6.55
C TRP A 41 -11.85 -13.22 -5.97
N ASP A 42 -12.36 -13.25 -4.74
CA ASP A 42 -12.88 -14.45 -4.10
C ASP A 42 -14.31 -14.75 -4.57
N ASN A 43 -14.42 -15.66 -5.54
CA ASN A 43 -15.69 -16.12 -6.09
C ASN A 43 -16.45 -17.11 -5.19
N THR A 44 -15.95 -17.41 -3.99
CA THR A 44 -16.60 -18.30 -3.03
C THR A 44 -17.48 -17.55 -2.02
N THR A 45 -17.40 -16.23 -2.00
CA THR A 45 -18.21 -15.36 -1.14
C THR A 45 -19.21 -14.56 -1.97
N ASP A 46 -20.38 -14.26 -1.37
CA ASP A 46 -21.40 -13.38 -1.99
C ASP A 46 -21.14 -11.88 -1.66
N GLU A 47 -19.94 -11.55 -1.17
CA GLU A 47 -19.59 -10.17 -0.83
C GLU A 47 -19.34 -9.33 -2.10
N PRO A 48 -19.73 -8.05 -2.11
CA PRO A 48 -19.43 -7.17 -3.23
C PRO A 48 -17.91 -6.95 -3.35
N ALA A 49 -17.43 -6.83 -4.58
CA ALA A 49 -16.05 -6.44 -4.83
C ALA A 49 -15.73 -5.13 -4.12
N GLU A 50 -14.60 -5.10 -3.42
CA GLU A 50 -14.11 -3.92 -2.74
C GLU A 50 -13.30 -3.04 -3.69
N ASP A 51 -13.54 -1.73 -3.61
CA ASP A 51 -12.70 -0.74 -4.24
C ASP A 51 -11.43 -0.54 -3.40
N VAL A 52 -10.30 -1.01 -3.94
CA VAL A 52 -8.96 -0.87 -3.35
C VAL A 52 -8.56 0.61 -3.23
N PHE A 53 -9.02 1.44 -4.16
CA PHE A 53 -8.76 2.88 -4.20
C PHE A 53 -9.99 3.69 -3.80
N SER A 54 -10.82 3.14 -2.91
CA SER A 54 -11.91 3.90 -2.31
C SER A 54 -11.36 5.15 -1.61
N VAL A 55 -12.17 6.20 -1.50
CA VAL A 55 -11.79 7.47 -0.86
C VAL A 55 -11.19 7.23 0.53
N ASP A 56 -11.80 6.37 1.34
CA ASP A 56 -11.31 6.02 2.67
C ASP A 56 -9.91 5.37 2.65
N ARG A 57 -9.63 4.49 1.67
CA ARG A 57 -8.31 3.87 1.52
C ARG A 57 -7.27 4.82 0.99
N LEU A 58 -7.62 5.63 -0.01
CA LEU A 58 -6.75 6.69 -0.53
C LEU A 58 -6.30 7.62 0.60
N GLU A 59 -7.24 8.10 1.42
CA GLU A 59 -6.93 9.00 2.53
C GLU A 59 -6.09 8.35 3.65
N ARG A 60 -6.28 7.06 3.93
CA ARG A 60 -5.63 6.38 5.07
C ARG A 60 -4.33 5.66 4.72
N LEU A 61 -4.26 5.05 3.53
CA LEU A 61 -3.25 4.05 3.18
C LEU A 61 -2.25 4.53 2.15
N PHE A 62 -2.51 5.61 1.43
CA PHE A 62 -1.63 6.13 0.39
C PHE A 62 -1.09 7.52 0.76
N SER A 63 0.10 7.85 0.26
CA SER A 63 0.69 9.18 0.44
C SER A 63 -0.11 10.26 -0.27
N GLU A 64 -0.01 11.51 0.19
CA GLU A 64 -0.65 12.64 -0.48
C GLU A 64 -0.24 12.75 -1.96
N ASP A 65 1.02 12.45 -2.28
CA ASP A 65 1.55 12.47 -3.65
C ASP A 65 0.94 11.38 -4.55
N PHE A 66 0.67 10.18 -3.99
CA PHE A 66 -0.04 9.13 -4.72
C PHE A 66 -1.50 9.51 -4.94
N VAL A 67 -2.16 10.06 -3.92
CA VAL A 67 -3.56 10.51 -4.02
C VAL A 67 -3.71 11.61 -5.08
N GLU A 68 -2.81 12.60 -5.10
CA GLU A 68 -2.81 13.65 -6.15
C GLU A 68 -2.65 13.04 -7.56
N ALA A 69 -1.73 12.07 -7.71
CA ALA A 69 -1.54 11.36 -8.97
C ALA A 69 -2.81 10.60 -9.41
N PHE A 70 -3.45 9.88 -8.48
CA PHE A 70 -4.67 9.12 -8.73
C PHE A 70 -5.84 10.03 -9.12
N GLU A 71 -6.04 11.13 -8.40
CA GLU A 71 -7.10 12.11 -8.70
C GLU A 71 -6.87 12.83 -10.03
N ALA A 72 -5.62 13.12 -10.37
CA ALA A 72 -5.27 13.70 -11.67
C ALA A 72 -5.54 12.71 -12.80
N ALA A 73 -5.10 11.47 -12.67
CA ALA A 73 -5.34 10.40 -13.65
C ALA A 73 -6.82 10.10 -13.83
N SER A 74 -7.62 10.16 -12.76
CA SER A 74 -9.07 9.96 -12.78
C SER A 74 -9.83 10.96 -13.66
N LYS A 75 -9.20 12.08 -14.07
CA LYS A 75 -9.76 13.05 -15.03
C LYS A 75 -9.55 12.62 -16.49
N ASN A 76 -8.65 11.68 -16.74
CA ASN A 76 -8.33 11.11 -18.04
C ASN A 76 -8.44 9.57 -18.00
N PRO A 77 -9.61 9.00 -17.63
CA PRO A 77 -9.77 7.56 -17.53
C PRO A 77 -9.71 6.88 -18.92
N PRO A 78 -9.33 5.59 -18.98
CA PRO A 78 -9.30 4.82 -20.23
C PRO A 78 -10.70 4.52 -20.79
N PHE A 79 -11.74 4.62 -19.96
CA PHE A 79 -13.15 4.45 -20.33
C PHE A 79 -13.96 5.71 -20.00
N ASP A 80 -15.06 5.91 -20.72
CA ASP A 80 -15.97 7.03 -20.43
C ASP A 80 -16.44 6.99 -18.97
N PRO A 81 -16.38 8.12 -18.24
CA PRO A 81 -16.95 8.22 -16.90
C PRO A 81 -18.42 7.78 -16.84
N PRO A 82 -18.89 7.32 -15.67
CA PRO A 82 -20.32 7.09 -15.46
C PRO A 82 -21.17 8.31 -15.84
N GLU A 83 -22.42 8.07 -16.27
CA GLU A 83 -23.30 9.16 -16.68
C GLU A 83 -23.47 10.19 -15.54
N GLY A 84 -23.09 11.43 -15.82
CA GLY A 84 -23.16 12.53 -14.87
C GLY A 84 -21.89 12.76 -14.04
N GLU A 85 -20.86 11.93 -14.20
CA GLU A 85 -19.56 12.11 -13.57
C GLU A 85 -18.55 12.79 -14.50
N THR A 86 -17.58 13.49 -13.91
CA THR A 86 -16.48 14.17 -14.64
C THR A 86 -15.14 13.46 -14.47
N THR A 87 -15.11 12.37 -13.72
CA THR A 87 -13.94 11.55 -13.41
C THR A 87 -14.33 10.08 -13.48
N GLY A 88 -13.37 9.20 -13.75
CA GLY A 88 -13.57 7.75 -13.77
C GLY A 88 -12.38 7.02 -13.15
N TYR A 89 -12.49 5.70 -13.03
CA TYR A 89 -11.41 4.86 -12.51
C TYR A 89 -10.20 4.93 -13.48
N PRO A 90 -8.97 5.19 -12.99
CA PRO A 90 -7.85 5.52 -13.86
C PRO A 90 -7.24 4.31 -14.56
N PHE A 91 -7.52 3.08 -14.13
CA PHE A 91 -6.96 1.87 -14.71
C PHE A 91 -7.96 1.11 -15.57
N ASP A 92 -7.51 0.47 -16.65
CA ASP A 92 -8.29 -0.46 -17.47
C ASP A 92 -8.09 -1.94 -17.08
N TYR A 93 -7.41 -2.17 -15.95
CA TYR A 93 -7.15 -3.47 -15.34
C TYR A 93 -7.09 -3.30 -13.81
N ASP A 94 -7.08 -4.41 -13.06
CA ASP A 94 -6.79 -4.36 -11.63
C ASP A 94 -5.25 -4.29 -11.43
N PRO A 95 -4.71 -3.18 -10.89
CA PRO A 95 -3.27 -3.01 -10.72
C PRO A 95 -2.69 -3.83 -9.57
N ILE A 96 -3.51 -4.37 -8.68
CA ILE A 96 -3.04 -5.34 -7.69
C ILE A 96 -3.04 -6.74 -8.30
N ALA A 97 -4.12 -7.16 -8.94
CA ALA A 97 -4.17 -8.47 -9.61
C ALA A 97 -3.33 -8.54 -10.90
N GLN A 98 -2.82 -7.40 -11.39
CA GLN A 98 -2.02 -7.29 -12.60
C GLN A 98 -2.75 -7.85 -13.84
N GLY A 99 -4.05 -7.60 -13.97
CA GLY A 99 -4.83 -8.08 -15.11
C GLY A 99 -6.30 -7.68 -15.12
N GLN A 100 -6.92 -7.85 -16.29
CA GLN A 100 -8.39 -7.77 -16.47
C GLN A 100 -9.09 -9.07 -16.06
N ASP A 101 -8.40 -10.19 -16.27
CA ASP A 101 -8.81 -11.51 -15.80
C ASP A 101 -7.86 -11.96 -14.68
N GLY A 102 -8.41 -12.70 -13.72
CA GLY A 102 -7.70 -13.20 -12.55
C GLY A 102 -8.40 -14.40 -11.93
N CYS A 103 -7.70 -15.04 -11.00
CA CYS A 103 -8.21 -16.10 -10.14
C CYS A 103 -8.23 -15.60 -8.68
N PRO A 104 -8.96 -16.30 -7.79
CA PRO A 104 -8.81 -16.09 -6.35
C PRO A 104 -7.33 -16.14 -5.95
N PHE A 105 -6.94 -15.22 -5.07
CA PHE A 105 -5.54 -15.12 -4.65
C PHE A 105 -5.20 -16.30 -3.74
N GLU A 106 -4.05 -16.94 -3.97
CA GLU A 106 -3.53 -18.03 -3.17
C GLU A 106 -2.10 -17.70 -2.70
N ASN A 107 -1.68 -18.33 -1.59
CA ASN A 107 -0.31 -18.24 -1.06
C ASN A 107 0.18 -16.81 -0.80
N ILE A 108 -0.74 -15.92 -0.41
CA ILE A 108 -0.42 -14.53 -0.09
C ILE A 108 0.62 -14.47 1.03
N HIS A 109 1.75 -13.80 0.77
CA HIS A 109 2.73 -13.47 1.80
C HIS A 109 3.39 -12.11 1.53
N LEU A 110 3.86 -11.49 2.61
CA LEU A 110 4.47 -10.17 2.60
C LEU A 110 5.84 -10.21 3.28
N GLU A 111 6.85 -9.71 2.58
CA GLU A 111 8.22 -9.53 3.08
C GLU A 111 8.49 -8.05 3.31
N ASP A 112 9.07 -7.72 4.46
CA ASP A 112 9.60 -6.37 4.74
C ASP A 112 11.09 -6.43 4.41
N ASP A 113 11.45 -5.78 3.30
CA ASP A 113 12.81 -5.80 2.76
C ASP A 113 13.71 -4.74 3.41
N GLY A 114 13.14 -3.93 4.32
CA GLY A 114 13.79 -2.79 4.93
C GLY A 114 13.74 -1.53 4.07
N GLU A 115 14.20 -0.42 4.64
CA GLU A 115 14.29 0.88 3.96
C GLU A 115 12.96 1.39 3.35
N GLY A 116 11.83 0.96 3.92
CA GLY A 116 10.49 1.31 3.44
C GLY A 116 9.99 0.43 2.29
N GLN A 117 10.71 -0.61 1.90
CA GLN A 117 10.27 -1.53 0.86
C GLN A 117 9.53 -2.74 1.46
N VAL A 118 8.35 -3.04 0.91
CA VAL A 118 7.58 -4.25 1.24
C VAL A 118 7.21 -4.99 -0.04
N THR A 119 7.58 -6.26 -0.13
CA THR A 119 7.23 -7.08 -1.29
C THR A 119 6.04 -7.99 -0.98
N ALA A 120 5.02 -7.94 -1.84
CA ALA A 120 3.88 -8.85 -1.79
C ALA A 120 3.99 -9.92 -2.87
N PHE A 121 3.66 -11.14 -2.49
CA PHE A 121 3.68 -12.31 -3.34
C PHE A 121 2.36 -13.05 -3.23
N PHE A 122 1.82 -13.50 -4.36
CA PHE A 122 0.61 -14.32 -4.39
C PHE A 122 0.47 -15.00 -5.75
N ASN A 123 -0.25 -16.11 -5.80
CA ASN A 123 -0.70 -16.71 -7.07
C ASN A 123 -2.13 -16.23 -7.36
N ASN A 124 -2.39 -15.79 -8.58
CA ASN A 124 -3.74 -15.42 -9.02
C ASN A 124 -4.04 -15.84 -10.48
N ARG A 125 -3.36 -16.89 -10.95
CA ARG A 125 -3.49 -17.42 -12.32
C ARG A 125 -3.82 -18.91 -12.40
N ARG A 126 -3.81 -19.63 -11.28
CA ARG A 126 -3.95 -21.11 -11.24
C ARG A 126 -5.26 -21.66 -11.80
N CYS A 127 -6.34 -20.88 -11.77
CA CYS A 127 -7.62 -21.26 -12.37
C CYS A 127 -7.64 -21.14 -13.91
N MET A 128 -6.61 -20.54 -14.53
CA MET A 128 -6.54 -20.32 -15.98
C MET A 128 -5.93 -21.50 -16.74
N GLY A 129 -5.29 -22.46 -16.05
CA GLY A 129 -4.73 -23.64 -16.68
C GLY A 129 -3.80 -24.43 -15.76
N GLU A 130 -3.11 -25.41 -16.33
CA GLU A 130 -2.13 -26.27 -15.64
C GLU A 130 -0.72 -25.98 -16.15
N GLY A 131 0.29 -26.13 -15.27
CA GLY A 131 1.70 -26.00 -15.62
C GLY A 131 2.37 -24.76 -15.04
N PRO A 132 3.71 -24.64 -15.22
CA PRO A 132 4.53 -23.64 -14.52
C PRO A 132 4.11 -22.20 -14.83
N ASP A 133 3.59 -21.93 -16.03
CA ASP A 133 3.16 -20.59 -16.45
C ASP A 133 1.97 -20.06 -15.61
N TYR A 134 1.15 -20.94 -15.03
CA TYR A 134 0.02 -20.58 -14.17
C TYR A 134 0.34 -20.68 -12.67
N GLU A 135 1.51 -21.21 -12.32
CA GLU A 135 2.01 -21.36 -10.95
C GLU A 135 2.99 -20.25 -10.55
N VAL A 136 3.37 -19.36 -11.48
CA VAL A 136 4.21 -18.20 -11.18
C VAL A 136 3.50 -17.29 -10.16
N GLU A 137 4.27 -16.79 -9.21
CA GLU A 137 3.80 -15.78 -8.27
C GLU A 137 3.75 -14.43 -8.97
N THR A 138 2.63 -13.73 -8.82
CA THR A 138 2.56 -12.29 -9.03
C THR A 138 3.31 -11.63 -7.88
N VAL A 139 4.23 -10.73 -8.22
CA VAL A 139 5.07 -10.02 -7.25
C VAL A 139 4.87 -8.53 -7.44
N LEU A 140 4.56 -7.84 -6.35
CA LEU A 140 4.45 -6.39 -6.28
C LEU A 140 5.43 -5.86 -5.24
N ILE A 141 6.25 -4.90 -5.62
CA ILE A 141 7.18 -4.22 -4.72
C ILE A 141 6.54 -2.88 -4.34
N PHE A 142 6.27 -2.66 -3.06
CA PHE A 142 5.68 -1.43 -2.54
C PHE A 142 6.75 -0.54 -1.91
N GLU A 143 6.68 0.74 -2.21
CA GLU A 143 7.38 1.78 -1.46
C GLU A 143 6.44 2.32 -0.38
N VAL A 144 6.86 2.23 0.87
CA VAL A 144 6.10 2.59 2.07
C VAL A 144 6.90 3.63 2.85
N VAL A 145 6.24 4.73 3.20
CA VAL A 145 6.87 5.89 3.86
C VAL A 145 6.13 6.26 5.14
N GLU A 146 6.81 7.00 6.02
CA GLU A 146 6.14 7.71 7.11
C GLU A 146 5.74 9.11 6.64
N GLU A 147 4.43 9.39 6.66
CA GLU A 147 3.86 10.70 6.31
C GLU A 147 2.89 11.12 7.42
N ASP A 148 3.12 12.29 8.03
CA ASP A 148 2.33 12.81 9.15
C ASP A 148 2.13 11.82 10.31
N GLY A 149 3.13 11.00 10.58
CA GLY A 149 3.10 9.98 11.64
C GLY A 149 2.25 8.75 11.30
N ARG A 150 1.89 8.58 10.02
CA ARG A 150 1.20 7.40 9.47
C ARG A 150 2.14 6.64 8.54
N THR A 151 1.98 5.32 8.49
CA THR A 151 2.68 4.45 7.54
C THR A 151 1.79 4.28 6.31
N VAL A 152 2.23 4.78 5.17
CA VAL A 152 1.43 4.85 3.93
C VAL A 152 2.22 4.36 2.72
N ILE A 153 1.53 3.84 1.71
CA ILE A 153 2.08 3.45 0.41
C ILE A 153 2.31 4.71 -0.43
N ASP A 154 3.55 4.94 -0.83
CA ASP A 154 3.91 6.03 -1.73
C ASP A 154 3.89 5.62 -3.20
N ASP A 155 4.23 4.37 -3.49
CA ASP A 155 4.24 3.80 -4.83
C ASP A 155 4.24 2.27 -4.80
N PHE A 156 4.04 1.65 -5.95
CA PHE A 156 4.30 0.23 -6.12
C PHE A 156 4.62 -0.14 -7.57
N TYR A 157 5.28 -1.28 -7.73
CA TYR A 157 5.87 -1.74 -8.98
C TYR A 157 5.53 -3.22 -9.19
N PRO A 158 4.96 -3.60 -10.33
CA PRO A 158 4.87 -5.01 -10.67
C PRO A 158 6.22 -5.56 -11.08
N VAL A 159 6.54 -6.80 -10.72
CA VAL A 159 7.71 -7.49 -11.25
C VAL A 159 7.32 -8.18 -12.54
N VAL A 160 8.02 -7.86 -13.63
CA VAL A 160 7.84 -8.45 -14.95
C VAL A 160 9.17 -9.05 -15.39
N ASP A 161 9.16 -10.32 -15.79
CA ASP A 161 10.36 -11.05 -16.21
C ASP A 161 11.53 -10.98 -15.19
N GLY A 162 11.19 -10.95 -13.89
CA GLY A 162 12.16 -10.88 -12.78
C GLY A 162 12.79 -9.50 -12.58
N GLN A 163 12.25 -8.45 -13.21
CA GLN A 163 12.69 -7.06 -13.04
C GLN A 163 11.53 -6.19 -12.55
N SER A 164 11.82 -5.17 -11.75
CA SER A 164 10.81 -4.16 -11.41
C SER A 164 10.32 -3.47 -12.69
N GLY A 165 9.00 -3.45 -12.85
CA GLY A 165 8.29 -2.79 -13.93
C GLY A 165 8.20 -1.27 -13.73
N SER A 166 7.20 -0.63 -14.34
CA SER A 166 6.97 0.80 -14.16
C SER A 166 6.38 1.13 -12.79
N SER A 167 6.71 2.34 -12.32
CA SER A 167 6.07 2.95 -11.15
C SER A 167 4.61 3.25 -11.47
N ILE A 168 3.69 2.71 -10.67
CA ILE A 168 2.26 2.96 -10.85
C ILE A 168 1.93 4.42 -10.58
N LYS A 169 2.53 5.04 -9.54
CA LYS A 169 2.35 6.47 -9.28
C LYS A 169 2.81 7.32 -10.45
N ARG A 170 3.96 7.00 -11.06
CA ARG A 170 4.47 7.74 -12.21
C ARG A 170 3.56 7.61 -13.41
N ASP A 171 3.03 6.42 -13.67
CA ASP A 171 2.09 6.19 -14.77
C ASP A 171 0.79 6.98 -14.56
N LEU A 172 0.27 7.02 -13.32
CA LEU A 172 -0.85 7.90 -12.93
C LEU A 172 -0.53 9.38 -13.16
N LYS A 173 0.64 9.86 -12.75
CA LYS A 173 1.06 11.26 -12.99
C LYS A 173 1.08 11.60 -14.48
N LEU A 174 1.66 10.72 -15.31
CA LEU A 174 1.71 10.91 -16.75
C LEU A 174 0.31 10.94 -17.37
N GLN A 175 -0.58 10.05 -16.95
CA GLN A 175 -1.98 10.03 -17.38
C GLN A 175 -2.74 11.29 -16.94
N GLY A 176 -2.47 11.79 -15.73
CA GLY A 176 -3.07 13.01 -15.17
C GLY A 176 -2.47 14.31 -15.70
N GLY A 177 -1.32 14.26 -16.38
CA GLY A 177 -0.62 15.44 -16.91
C GLY A 177 0.20 16.21 -15.87
N LEU A 178 0.72 15.52 -14.84
CA LEU A 178 1.60 16.05 -13.79
C LEU A 178 3.10 15.87 -14.12
#